data_AF-A0A9P8IFC5-F1
#
_entry.id   AF-A0A9P8IFC5-F1
#
_cell.length_a   1.000
_cell.length_b   1.000
_cell.length_c   1.000
_cell.angle_alpha   90.00
_cell.angle_beta   90.00
_cell.angle_gamma   90.00
#
_symmetry.space_group_name_H-M   'P 1'
#
loop_
_entity.id
_entity.type
_entity.pdbx_description
1 polymer ?
#
loop_
_entity_poly.entity_id
_entity_poly.type
_entity_poly.pdbx_seq_one_letter_code
_entity_poly.pdbx_strand_id
1 'polypeptide(L)'
;MGFCADSGGGSELERQFASLSLQAGGGMGTGTGEEAVTPASKQETPTTAMTTATTAAATTTTMTMTTAAASTAAAAPVAVLANSNAQSTEKTLSTLILAMRKLREGIIASNRLDDFSTRAYIFCIRATILMKHKESYHPALLHLLRIMDPRLPLPPTEKHEFVGYLLLDLACRQNDLAQAFAARNQHRYSDRRVDSVLRALAHDNYVLFWKVRGEVDGYQGGLMAFAEEEMRVLALKCLSRSYLCAERAFV
;
A
#
# COMPACT_ATOMS: atom_id res chain seq x y z
N MET A 1 -3.50 -38.57 -18.49
CA MET A 1 -3.18 -37.65 -17.39
C MET A 1 -1.70 -37.77 -17.10
N GLY A 2 -0.93 -36.68 -17.09
CA GLY A 2 0.52 -36.72 -16.88
C GLY A 2 1.08 -35.31 -16.87
N PHE A 3 1.09 -34.68 -15.69
CA PHE A 3 1.54 -33.30 -15.50
C PHE A 3 2.12 -33.06 -14.09
N CYS A 4 2.84 -34.05 -13.54
CA CYS A 4 3.52 -33.98 -12.24
C CYS A 4 4.84 -34.80 -12.25
N ALA A 5 5.67 -34.66 -13.30
CA ALA A 5 6.92 -35.42 -13.42
C ALA A 5 8.14 -34.57 -13.86
N ASP A 6 7.97 -33.25 -14.01
CA ASP A 6 8.99 -32.35 -14.60
C ASP A 6 9.49 -31.28 -13.61
N SER A 7 9.24 -31.48 -12.31
CA SER A 7 9.90 -30.74 -11.24
C SER A 7 11.05 -31.58 -10.73
N GLY A 8 12.27 -31.22 -11.16
CA GLY A 8 13.52 -31.90 -10.77
C GLY A 8 13.59 -32.09 -9.24
N GLY A 9 13.94 -33.31 -8.84
CA GLY A 9 13.80 -33.77 -7.45
C GLY A 9 14.61 -32.94 -6.43
N GLY A 10 14.19 -33.02 -5.17
CA GLY A 10 14.76 -32.24 -4.06
C GLY A 10 16.27 -32.34 -3.87
N SER A 11 16.91 -33.37 -4.43
CA SER A 11 18.37 -33.51 -4.50
C SER A 11 19.06 -32.33 -5.19
N GLU A 12 18.42 -31.66 -6.15
CA GLU A 12 18.99 -30.47 -6.80
C GLU A 12 18.98 -29.26 -5.86
N LEU A 13 17.94 -29.14 -5.02
CA LEU A 13 17.84 -28.10 -3.99
C LEU A 13 18.83 -28.36 -2.85
N GLU A 14 18.97 -29.61 -2.39
CA GLU A 14 19.99 -29.99 -1.40
C GLU A 14 21.41 -29.66 -1.90
N ARG A 15 21.67 -29.86 -3.20
CA ARG A 15 22.97 -29.54 -3.82
C ARG A 15 23.23 -28.02 -3.87
N GLN A 16 22.20 -27.21 -4.10
CA GLN A 16 22.28 -25.74 -4.04
C GLN A 16 22.42 -25.21 -2.61
N PHE A 17 21.79 -25.85 -1.61
CA PHE A 17 22.01 -25.51 -0.20
C PHE A 17 23.41 -25.90 0.30
N ALA A 18 23.95 -27.04 -0.17
CA ALA A 18 25.29 -27.47 0.16
C ALA A 18 26.38 -26.52 -0.41
N SER A 19 26.19 -26.01 -1.64
CA SER A 19 27.15 -25.05 -2.23
C SER A 19 27.12 -23.66 -1.57
N LEU A 20 25.97 -23.25 -1.00
CA LEU A 20 25.85 -22.00 -0.25
C LEU A 20 26.47 -22.04 1.17
N SER A 21 26.62 -23.22 1.77
CA SER A 21 27.11 -23.35 3.16
C SER A 21 28.64 -23.21 3.33
N LEU A 22 29.41 -23.11 2.25
CA LEU A 22 30.89 -23.04 2.29
C LEU A 22 31.46 -21.62 2.17
N GLN A 23 30.73 -20.60 2.62
CA GLN A 23 31.28 -19.24 2.77
C GLN A 23 31.00 -18.61 4.15
N ALA A 24 31.16 -19.42 5.21
CA ALA A 24 31.25 -18.96 6.60
C ALA A 24 32.67 -19.19 7.15
N GLY A 25 33.64 -18.42 6.67
CA GLY A 25 35.05 -18.53 7.06
C GLY A 25 35.52 -17.41 7.99
N GLY A 26 35.86 -17.76 9.24
CA GLY A 26 36.82 -17.00 10.07
C GLY A 26 36.28 -16.23 11.28
N GLY A 27 36.03 -16.94 12.39
CA GLY A 27 35.72 -16.31 13.68
C GLY A 27 35.91 -17.28 14.86
N MET A 28 37.07 -17.21 15.52
CA MET A 28 37.51 -18.12 16.59
C MET A 28 36.61 -18.06 17.84
N GLY A 29 36.24 -19.20 18.43
CA GLY A 29 35.55 -19.26 19.73
C GLY A 29 35.35 -20.69 20.25
N THR A 30 36.11 -21.09 21.27
CA THR A 30 36.07 -22.43 21.89
C THR A 30 34.93 -22.57 22.90
N GLY A 31 34.21 -23.70 22.89
CA GLY A 31 33.24 -24.06 23.94
C GLY A 31 32.71 -25.48 23.82
N THR A 32 33.06 -26.34 24.79
CA THR A 32 32.63 -27.75 24.90
C THR A 32 31.22 -27.90 25.48
N GLY A 33 30.44 -28.89 25.00
CA GLY A 33 29.19 -29.30 25.66
C GLY A 33 28.34 -30.30 24.84
N GLU A 34 28.44 -31.60 25.17
CA GLU A 34 27.42 -32.63 24.87
C GLU A 34 26.06 -32.26 25.51
N GLU A 35 24.89 -32.70 25.03
CA GLU A 35 24.49 -34.09 24.79
C GLU A 35 23.19 -34.16 23.94
N ALA A 36 22.82 -35.35 23.45
CA ALA A 36 21.63 -35.58 22.62
C ALA A 36 20.46 -36.23 23.42
N VAL A 37 19.26 -36.34 22.81
CA VAL A 37 18.45 -37.58 22.69
C VAL A 37 17.02 -37.27 22.19
N THR A 38 16.57 -38.05 21.20
CA THR A 38 15.18 -38.19 20.72
C THR A 38 14.64 -39.57 21.14
N PRO A 39 13.31 -39.80 21.23
CA PRO A 39 12.71 -40.67 20.19
C PRO A 39 11.20 -40.49 19.84
N ALA A 40 10.86 -40.93 18.61
CA ALA A 40 9.71 -41.72 18.12
C ALA A 40 8.57 -42.19 19.09
N SER A 41 7.32 -42.55 18.66
CA SER A 41 6.57 -42.57 17.38
C SER A 41 5.08 -43.04 17.61
N LYS A 42 4.27 -43.18 16.55
CA LYS A 42 2.89 -43.76 16.36
C LYS A 42 1.67 -42.82 16.48
N GLN A 43 0.47 -43.14 15.93
CA GLN A 43 -0.01 -43.78 14.68
C GLN A 43 -1.57 -43.74 14.67
N GLU A 44 -2.20 -43.85 13.49
CA GLU A 44 -3.60 -44.32 13.22
C GLU A 44 -4.82 -43.36 13.20
N THR A 45 -5.55 -43.47 12.08
CA THR A 45 -6.94 -43.03 11.81
C THR A 45 -7.92 -44.20 11.91
N PRO A 46 -9.17 -43.98 12.36
CA PRO A 46 -10.35 -44.41 11.55
C PRO A 46 -11.64 -43.53 11.68
N THR A 47 -12.77 -43.71 10.97
CA THR A 47 -13.08 -44.11 9.56
C THR A 47 -14.62 -44.05 9.28
N THR A 48 -15.06 -43.48 8.14
CA THR A 48 -16.31 -43.76 7.37
C THR A 48 -17.72 -43.15 7.73
N ALA A 49 -18.45 -42.84 6.63
CA ALA A 49 -19.91 -42.80 6.39
C ALA A 49 -20.78 -41.55 6.74
N MET A 50 -21.86 -41.21 6.00
CA MET A 50 -22.32 -41.48 4.60
C MET A 50 -23.62 -40.66 4.29
N THR A 51 -24.08 -40.66 3.02
CA THR A 51 -25.51 -40.51 2.56
C THR A 51 -26.15 -39.10 2.55
N THR A 52 -26.31 -38.48 1.35
CA THR A 52 -27.58 -38.26 0.56
C THR A 52 -28.28 -36.90 0.80
N ALA A 53 -29.03 -36.28 -0.13
CA ALA A 53 -29.37 -36.53 -1.55
C ALA A 53 -29.95 -35.25 -2.23
N THR A 54 -29.96 -35.23 -3.57
CA THR A 54 -30.98 -34.69 -4.53
C THR A 54 -31.81 -33.44 -4.11
N THR A 55 -31.99 -32.39 -4.93
CA THR A 55 -32.75 -32.41 -6.20
C THR A 55 -32.58 -31.09 -6.99
N ALA A 56 -32.76 -31.17 -8.32
CA ALA A 56 -32.68 -30.04 -9.26
C ALA A 56 -33.97 -29.17 -9.31
N ALA A 57 -33.84 -27.96 -9.88
CA ALA A 57 -34.69 -27.49 -10.99
C ALA A 57 -34.08 -26.26 -11.67
N ALA A 58 -34.17 -26.20 -13.00
CA ALA A 58 -33.79 -25.04 -13.81
C ALA A 58 -35.02 -24.20 -14.19
N THR A 59 -34.81 -23.00 -14.78
CA THR A 59 -35.28 -22.66 -16.14
C THR A 59 -34.89 -21.22 -16.51
N THR A 60 -33.95 -21.12 -17.46
CA THR A 60 -33.99 -20.34 -18.72
C THR A 60 -34.75 -19.01 -18.80
N THR A 61 -34.13 -18.00 -19.44
CA THR A 61 -34.64 -17.18 -20.60
C THR A 61 -34.19 -15.70 -20.51
N THR A 62 -33.78 -14.93 -21.55
CA THR A 62 -33.17 -15.15 -22.89
C THR A 62 -32.85 -13.76 -23.51
N MET A 63 -31.63 -13.55 -24.05
CA MET A 63 -31.27 -12.53 -25.10
C MET A 63 -31.38 -11.01 -24.78
N THR A 64 -30.87 -10.04 -25.58
CA THR A 64 -30.33 -10.04 -26.98
C THR A 64 -29.29 -8.90 -27.22
N MET A 65 -28.16 -9.24 -27.87
CA MET A 65 -27.55 -8.60 -29.08
C MET A 65 -26.80 -7.23 -29.10
N THR A 66 -25.63 -7.29 -29.79
CA THR A 66 -25.06 -6.34 -30.79
C THR A 66 -24.54 -4.95 -30.37
N THR A 67 -23.54 -4.32 -31.02
CA THR A 67 -22.86 -4.56 -32.33
C THR A 67 -21.45 -3.94 -32.39
N ALA A 68 -20.57 -4.47 -33.28
CA ALA A 68 -19.51 -3.82 -34.11
C ALA A 68 -18.54 -2.76 -33.49
N ALA A 69 -17.26 -2.63 -33.87
CA ALA A 69 -16.61 -2.84 -35.16
C ALA A 69 -15.07 -2.96 -35.01
N ALA A 70 -14.37 -3.41 -36.06
CA ALA A 70 -12.91 -3.53 -36.10
C ALA A 70 -12.21 -2.29 -36.66
N SER A 71 -10.91 -2.11 -36.34
CA SER A 71 -9.95 -1.40 -37.22
C SER A 71 -8.51 -1.82 -36.94
N THR A 72 -7.76 -1.98 -38.02
CA THR A 72 -6.40 -2.53 -38.10
C THR A 72 -5.35 -1.42 -38.07
N ALA A 73 -4.24 -1.61 -37.36
CA ALA A 73 -2.99 -0.90 -37.66
C ALA A 73 -1.78 -1.66 -37.09
N ALA A 74 -0.89 -2.16 -37.96
CA ALA A 74 0.39 -2.73 -37.58
C ALA A 74 1.51 -1.70 -37.85
N ALA A 75 2.33 -1.38 -36.84
CA ALA A 75 3.56 -0.61 -37.02
C ALA A 75 4.58 -0.89 -35.90
N ALA A 76 5.78 -1.34 -36.31
CA ALA A 76 7.09 -1.22 -35.65
C ALA A 76 7.26 -1.63 -34.15
N PRO A 77 7.90 -2.79 -33.85
CA PRO A 77 8.36 -3.12 -32.51
C PRO A 77 9.76 -2.52 -32.23
N VAL A 78 9.83 -1.27 -31.75
CA VAL A 78 11.11 -0.62 -31.34
C VAL A 78 11.03 -0.04 -29.92
N ALA A 79 10.65 -0.88 -28.95
CA ALA A 79 10.56 -0.49 -27.52
C ALA A 79 10.84 -1.61 -26.50
N VAL A 80 11.24 -2.82 -26.95
CA VAL A 80 11.13 -4.04 -26.12
C VAL A 80 12.14 -4.11 -24.95
N LEU A 81 13.29 -3.43 -25.03
CA LEU A 81 14.36 -3.57 -24.04
C LEU A 81 14.20 -2.69 -22.78
N ALA A 82 13.41 -1.61 -22.83
CA ALA A 82 13.14 -0.78 -21.65
C ALA A 82 11.99 -1.33 -20.79
N ASN A 83 10.98 -1.93 -21.42
CA ASN A 83 9.78 -2.43 -20.73
C ASN A 83 10.08 -3.60 -19.78
N SER A 84 11.09 -4.43 -20.05
CA SER A 84 11.44 -5.58 -19.21
C SER A 84 11.80 -5.19 -17.77
N ASN A 85 12.48 -4.06 -17.58
CA ASN A 85 12.87 -3.58 -16.25
C ASN A 85 11.73 -2.81 -15.56
N ALA A 86 10.91 -2.08 -16.30
CA ALA A 86 9.68 -1.50 -15.74
C ALA A 86 8.75 -2.60 -15.19
N GLN A 87 8.48 -3.63 -16.01
CA GLN A 87 7.64 -4.76 -15.63
C GLN A 87 8.21 -5.61 -14.47
N SER A 88 9.53 -5.70 -14.31
CA SER A 88 10.11 -6.35 -13.13
C SER A 88 9.90 -5.50 -11.87
N THR A 89 10.13 -4.19 -11.93
CA THR A 89 9.92 -3.30 -10.78
C THR A 89 8.46 -3.24 -10.32
N GLU A 90 7.49 -3.23 -11.24
CA GLU A 90 6.05 -3.30 -10.90
C GLU A 90 5.66 -4.62 -10.24
N LYS A 91 6.23 -5.75 -10.70
CA LYS A 91 6.05 -7.06 -10.06
C LYS A 91 6.65 -7.07 -8.66
N THR A 92 7.89 -6.60 -8.49
CA THR A 92 8.54 -6.49 -7.17
C THR A 92 7.78 -5.56 -6.22
N LEU A 93 7.28 -4.42 -6.70
CA LEU A 93 6.42 -3.50 -5.95
C LEU A 93 5.14 -4.21 -5.50
N SER A 94 4.47 -4.93 -6.40
CA SER A 94 3.25 -5.69 -6.09
C SER A 94 3.51 -6.80 -5.06
N THR A 95 4.62 -7.53 -5.19
CA THR A 95 5.06 -8.53 -4.21
C THR A 95 5.38 -7.89 -2.85
N LEU A 96 6.00 -6.71 -2.83
CA LEU A 96 6.29 -5.96 -1.61
C LEU A 96 5.00 -5.54 -0.89
N ILE A 97 4.01 -4.96 -1.60
CA ILE A 97 2.70 -4.61 -1.01
C ILE A 97 2.00 -5.86 -0.46
N LEU A 98 2.07 -6.99 -1.17
CA LEU A 98 1.49 -8.25 -0.70
C LEU A 98 2.21 -8.77 0.56
N ALA A 99 3.54 -8.68 0.63
CA ALA A 99 4.31 -9.04 1.82
C ALA A 99 3.98 -8.13 3.02
N MET A 100 3.84 -6.82 2.79
CA MET A 100 3.41 -5.87 3.81
C MET A 100 1.96 -6.13 4.28
N ARG A 101 1.05 -6.53 3.38
CA ARG A 101 -0.30 -6.98 3.75
C ARG A 101 -0.23 -8.23 4.62
N LYS A 102 0.52 -9.26 4.22
CA LYS A 102 0.75 -10.48 5.03
C LYS A 102 1.32 -10.17 6.42
N LEU A 103 2.25 -9.21 6.51
CA LEU A 103 2.81 -8.76 7.79
C LEU A 103 1.73 -8.13 8.69
N ARG A 104 0.90 -7.23 8.15
CA ARG A 104 -0.22 -6.62 8.92
C ARG A 104 -1.22 -7.68 9.38
N GLU A 105 -1.67 -8.56 8.50
CA GLU A 105 -2.61 -9.63 8.89
C GLU A 105 -1.99 -10.58 9.93
N GLY A 106 -0.69 -10.90 9.82
CA GLY A 106 0.02 -11.71 10.81
C GLY A 106 0.11 -11.05 12.19
N ILE A 107 0.32 -9.72 12.25
CA ILE A 107 0.33 -8.95 13.50
C ILE A 107 -1.10 -8.90 14.10
N ILE A 108 -2.12 -8.66 13.28
CA ILE A 108 -3.52 -8.63 13.70
C ILE A 108 -3.97 -10.01 14.22
N ALA A 109 -3.70 -11.08 13.48
CA ALA A 109 -4.04 -12.46 13.88
C ALA A 109 -3.31 -12.88 15.17
N SER A 110 -2.08 -12.39 15.38
CA SER A 110 -1.34 -12.62 16.62
C SER A 110 -1.75 -11.67 17.77
N ASN A 111 -2.56 -10.63 17.48
CA ASN A 111 -2.95 -9.55 18.39
C ASN A 111 -1.78 -8.96 19.21
N ARG A 112 -0.58 -8.86 18.60
CA ARG A 112 0.65 -8.40 19.27
C ARG A 112 0.72 -6.88 19.31
N LEU A 113 0.91 -6.34 20.51
CA LEU A 113 0.94 -4.89 20.79
C LEU A 113 2.32 -4.46 21.30
N ASP A 114 3.35 -5.05 20.70
CA ASP A 114 4.75 -4.81 21.06
C ASP A 114 5.29 -3.59 20.30
N ASP A 115 6.41 -3.03 20.77
CA ASP A 115 7.13 -1.95 20.07
C ASP A 115 7.54 -2.36 18.63
N PHE A 116 7.78 -3.65 18.37
CA PHE A 116 7.94 -4.18 17.01
C PHE A 116 6.72 -3.93 16.13
N SER A 117 5.50 -4.18 16.63
CA SER A 117 4.26 -3.92 15.90
C SER A 117 4.17 -2.43 15.56
N THR A 118 4.41 -1.55 16.52
CA THR A 118 4.38 -0.09 16.31
C THR A 118 5.36 0.33 15.21
N ARG A 119 6.63 -0.07 15.30
CA ARG A 119 7.64 0.22 14.27
C ARG A 119 7.28 -0.37 12.90
N ALA A 120 6.69 -1.56 12.86
CA ALA A 120 6.21 -2.18 11.62
C ALA A 120 5.04 -1.41 10.97
N TYR A 121 4.07 -0.91 11.76
CA TYR A 121 2.98 -0.07 11.25
C TYR A 121 3.48 1.31 10.76
N ILE A 122 4.38 1.96 11.51
CA ILE A 122 5.03 3.23 11.12
C ILE A 122 5.74 3.07 9.77
N PHE A 123 6.58 2.03 9.63
CA PHE A 123 7.24 1.70 8.37
C PHE A 123 6.22 1.41 7.26
N CYS A 124 5.18 0.63 7.55
CA CYS A 124 4.15 0.32 6.57
C CYS A 124 3.44 1.56 6.03
N ILE A 125 3.06 2.51 6.90
CA ILE A 125 2.39 3.76 6.52
C ILE A 125 3.35 4.59 5.65
N ARG A 126 4.57 4.89 6.13
CA ARG A 126 5.55 5.70 5.39
C ARG A 126 5.88 5.12 4.01
N ALA A 127 6.13 3.82 3.92
CA ALA A 127 6.42 3.16 2.64
C ALA A 127 5.19 3.15 1.69
N THR A 128 4.00 2.82 2.18
CA THR A 128 2.80 2.77 1.30
C THR A 128 2.28 4.16 0.88
N ILE A 129 2.61 5.22 1.62
CA ILE A 129 2.46 6.62 1.19
C ILE A 129 3.38 6.93 0.00
N LEU A 130 4.67 6.59 0.08
CA LEU A 130 5.62 6.81 -1.03
C LEU A 130 5.22 6.01 -2.29
N MET A 131 4.68 4.81 -2.10
CA MET A 131 4.11 3.97 -3.17
C MET A 131 2.74 4.46 -3.66
N LYS A 132 2.19 5.54 -3.09
CA LYS A 132 0.85 6.12 -3.39
C LYS A 132 -0.32 5.13 -3.27
N HIS A 133 -0.17 4.05 -2.50
CA HIS A 133 -1.15 2.96 -2.43
C HIS A 133 -2.20 3.16 -1.32
N LYS A 134 -3.23 3.96 -1.63
CA LYS A 134 -4.29 4.41 -0.70
C LYS A 134 -4.93 3.31 0.15
N GLU A 135 -5.21 2.14 -0.44
CA GLU A 135 -5.90 1.04 0.24
C GLU A 135 -5.06 0.36 1.33
N SER A 136 -3.74 0.59 1.36
CA SER A 136 -2.84 -0.03 2.33
C SER A 136 -2.46 0.89 3.49
N TYR A 137 -2.25 2.19 3.26
CA TYR A 137 -1.90 3.11 4.35
C TYR A 137 -3.11 3.48 5.22
N HIS A 138 -4.29 3.70 4.62
CA HIS A 138 -5.46 4.19 5.35
C HIS A 138 -5.91 3.26 6.50
N PRO A 139 -6.09 1.93 6.32
CA PRO A 139 -6.43 1.04 7.43
C PRO A 139 -5.28 0.91 8.45
N ALA A 140 -4.01 1.00 8.01
CA ALA A 140 -2.86 0.96 8.91
C ALA A 140 -2.81 2.19 9.83
N LEU A 141 -3.11 3.37 9.29
CA LEU A 141 -3.18 4.65 10.02
C LEU A 141 -4.34 4.62 11.04
N LEU A 142 -5.54 4.20 10.63
CA LEU A 142 -6.68 4.07 11.54
C LEU A 142 -6.45 3.03 12.64
N HIS A 143 -5.80 1.90 12.34
CA HIS A 143 -5.46 0.89 13.34
C HIS A 143 -4.50 1.45 14.40
N LEU A 144 -3.45 2.16 13.96
CA LEU A 144 -2.49 2.81 14.84
C LEU A 144 -3.17 3.84 15.77
N LEU A 145 -3.90 4.82 15.21
CA LEU A 145 -4.55 5.88 15.99
C LEU A 145 -5.74 5.44 16.86
N ARG A 146 -6.45 4.35 16.52
CA ARG A 146 -7.65 3.92 17.29
C ARG A 146 -7.39 2.76 18.24
N ILE A 147 -6.49 1.83 17.90
CA ILE A 147 -6.31 0.55 18.63
C ILE A 147 -4.98 0.52 19.37
N MET A 148 -3.92 1.12 18.82
CA MET A 148 -2.58 1.10 19.41
C MET A 148 -2.39 2.25 20.42
N ASP A 149 -2.72 3.48 20.02
CA ASP A 149 -2.66 4.70 20.85
C ASP A 149 -3.17 4.56 22.30
N PRO A 150 -4.31 3.88 22.59
CA PRO A 150 -4.81 3.74 23.97
C PRO A 150 -4.06 2.68 24.81
N ARG A 151 -3.29 1.80 24.17
CA ARG A 151 -2.65 0.63 24.80
C ARG A 151 -1.15 0.77 24.92
N LEU A 152 -0.51 1.41 23.93
CA LEU A 152 0.89 1.79 23.94
C LEU A 152 0.97 3.29 23.60
N PRO A 153 1.35 4.16 24.55
CA PRO A 153 1.42 5.59 24.29
C PRO A 153 2.56 5.90 23.32
N LEU A 154 2.22 6.17 22.05
CA LEU A 154 3.17 6.66 21.06
C LEU A 154 3.81 7.99 21.50
N PRO A 155 5.07 8.26 21.10
CA PRO A 155 5.67 9.57 21.33
C PRO A 155 4.83 10.67 20.64
N PRO A 156 4.67 11.84 21.28
CA PRO A 156 3.72 12.86 20.82
C PRO A 156 4.05 13.40 19.43
N THR A 157 5.33 13.40 19.04
CA THR A 157 5.80 13.80 17.70
C THR A 157 5.27 12.88 16.61
N GLU A 158 5.38 11.56 16.79
CA GLU A 158 4.88 10.59 15.80
C GLU A 158 3.36 10.64 15.71
N LYS A 159 2.67 10.73 16.85
CA LYS A 159 1.21 10.90 16.88
C LYS A 159 0.77 12.17 16.13
N HIS A 160 1.50 13.27 16.27
CA HIS A 160 1.27 14.51 15.52
C HIS A 160 1.46 14.27 14.01
N GLU A 161 2.55 13.64 13.56
CA GLU A 161 2.75 13.27 12.15
C GLU A 161 1.56 12.47 11.58
N PHE A 162 1.12 11.40 12.27
CA PHE A 162 0.04 10.53 11.80
C PHE A 162 -1.33 11.22 11.77
N VAL A 163 -1.62 12.08 12.74
CA VAL A 163 -2.81 12.96 12.69
C VAL A 163 -2.72 13.93 11.51
N GLY A 164 -1.53 14.47 11.22
CA GLY A 164 -1.27 15.30 10.04
C GLY A 164 -1.54 14.55 8.72
N TYR A 165 -1.10 13.31 8.58
CA TYR A 165 -1.41 12.49 7.41
C TYR A 165 -2.91 12.17 7.28
N LEU A 166 -3.62 11.89 8.39
CA LEU A 166 -5.07 11.66 8.37
C LEU A 166 -5.83 12.93 7.93
N LEU A 167 -5.46 14.07 8.50
CA LEU A 167 -6.03 15.38 8.18
C LEU A 167 -5.86 15.72 6.69
N LEU A 168 -4.69 15.40 6.14
CA LEU A 168 -4.35 15.62 4.75
C LEU A 168 -5.01 14.59 3.81
N ASP A 169 -5.25 13.35 4.24
CA ASP A 169 -6.04 12.35 3.47
C ASP A 169 -7.52 12.75 3.37
N LEU A 170 -8.11 13.25 4.47
CA LEU A 170 -9.47 13.80 4.48
C LEU A 170 -9.61 14.98 3.51
N ALA A 171 -8.65 15.93 3.55
CA ALA A 171 -8.67 17.09 2.69
C ALA A 171 -8.32 16.78 1.22
N CYS A 172 -7.26 16.03 0.94
CA CYS A 172 -6.74 15.86 -0.43
C CYS A 172 -7.34 14.69 -1.21
N ARG A 173 -7.91 13.66 -0.55
CA ARG A 173 -8.50 12.49 -1.23
C ARG A 173 -10.02 12.44 -1.11
N GLN A 174 -10.57 12.83 0.04
CA GLN A 174 -12.02 12.79 0.27
C GLN A 174 -12.68 14.14 -0.07
N ASN A 175 -11.87 15.20 -0.27
CA ASN A 175 -12.28 16.59 -0.45
C ASN A 175 -13.23 17.09 0.65
N ASP A 176 -13.21 16.45 1.84
CA ASP A 176 -14.06 16.79 2.97
C ASP A 176 -13.29 17.70 3.93
N LEU A 177 -13.28 18.98 3.58
CA LEU A 177 -12.68 20.03 4.40
C LEU A 177 -13.39 20.18 5.75
N ALA A 178 -14.69 19.84 5.86
CA ALA A 178 -15.42 19.94 7.11
C ALA A 178 -14.95 18.87 8.12
N GLN A 179 -14.82 17.61 7.69
CA GLN A 179 -14.22 16.55 8.49
C GLN A 179 -12.75 16.83 8.82
N ALA A 180 -11.99 17.42 7.88
CA ALA A 180 -10.62 17.86 8.15
C ALA A 180 -10.58 18.87 9.31
N PHE A 181 -11.34 19.97 9.25
CA PHE A 181 -11.39 20.95 10.34
C PHE A 181 -11.95 20.38 11.65
N ALA A 182 -12.91 19.45 11.60
CA ALA A 182 -13.40 18.75 12.79
C ALA A 182 -12.30 17.88 13.43
N ALA A 183 -11.58 17.08 12.66
CA ALA A 183 -10.48 16.23 13.14
C ALA A 183 -9.33 17.07 13.73
N ARG A 184 -8.99 18.20 13.09
CA ARG A 184 -8.02 19.18 13.59
C ARG A 184 -8.41 19.70 14.98
N ASN A 185 -9.68 20.03 15.19
CA ASN A 185 -10.19 20.51 16.48
C ASN A 185 -10.21 19.40 17.55
N GLN A 186 -10.58 18.17 17.19
CA GLN A 186 -10.59 16.99 18.08
C GLN A 186 -9.19 16.66 18.60
N HIS A 187 -8.20 16.60 17.71
CA HIS A 187 -6.82 16.26 18.07
C HIS A 187 -5.97 17.47 18.50
N ARG A 188 -6.54 18.69 18.49
CA ARG A 188 -5.82 19.97 18.69
C ARG A 188 -4.54 20.09 17.85
N TYR A 189 -4.62 19.60 16.61
CA TYR A 189 -3.47 19.56 15.72
C TYR A 189 -3.06 20.98 15.29
N SER A 190 -1.77 21.29 15.42
CA SER A 190 -1.20 22.57 15.01
C SER A 190 0.11 22.34 14.25
N ASP A 191 0.05 22.52 12.94
CA ASP A 191 1.22 22.73 12.07
C ASP A 191 0.86 23.85 11.09
N ARG A 192 1.71 24.87 11.02
CA ARG A 192 1.55 26.00 10.08
C ARG A 192 1.57 25.54 8.62
N ARG A 193 2.30 24.46 8.28
CA ARG A 193 2.41 23.95 6.90
C ARG A 193 1.08 23.32 6.46
N VAL A 194 0.60 22.32 7.20
CA VAL A 194 -0.69 21.67 6.92
C VAL A 194 -1.85 22.67 6.99
N ASP A 195 -1.85 23.59 7.95
CA ASP A 195 -2.83 24.70 8.00
C ASP A 195 -2.79 25.58 6.73
N SER A 196 -1.62 25.76 6.13
CA SER A 196 -1.48 26.52 4.87
C SER A 196 -2.00 25.73 3.67
N VAL A 197 -1.83 24.39 3.65
CA VAL A 197 -2.47 23.52 2.65
C VAL A 197 -4.00 23.57 2.79
N LEU A 198 -4.53 23.43 4.01
CA LEU A 198 -5.98 23.49 4.25
C LEU A 198 -6.58 24.83 3.84
N ARG A 199 -5.90 25.96 4.10
CA ARG A 199 -6.34 27.28 3.59
C ARG A 199 -6.23 27.39 2.07
N ALA A 200 -5.19 26.82 1.46
CA ALA A 200 -5.04 26.84 0.00
C ALA A 200 -6.16 26.04 -0.70
N LEU A 201 -6.53 24.88 -0.15
CA LEU A 201 -7.66 24.07 -0.63
C LEU A 201 -9.00 24.78 -0.38
N ALA A 202 -9.24 25.34 0.81
CA ALA A 202 -10.49 26.04 1.14
C ALA A 202 -10.72 27.35 0.35
N HIS A 203 -9.69 27.87 -0.31
CA HIS A 203 -9.76 29.06 -1.17
C HIS A 203 -9.45 28.75 -2.65
N ASP A 204 -9.34 27.48 -3.03
CA ASP A 204 -8.95 27.02 -4.38
C ASP A 204 -7.67 27.69 -4.94
N ASN A 205 -6.76 28.12 -4.06
CA ASN A 205 -5.59 28.90 -4.41
C ASN A 205 -4.41 28.00 -4.82
N TYR A 206 -4.34 27.68 -6.11
CA TYR A 206 -3.27 26.87 -6.70
C TYR A 206 -1.84 27.44 -6.45
N VAL A 207 -1.66 28.76 -6.41
CA VAL A 207 -0.32 29.37 -6.22
C VAL A 207 0.19 29.14 -4.80
N LEU A 208 -0.67 29.31 -3.79
CA LEU A 208 -0.34 28.99 -2.40
C LEU A 208 -0.10 27.48 -2.24
N PHE A 209 -0.95 26.64 -2.84
CA PHE A 209 -0.79 25.18 -2.81
C PHE A 209 0.56 24.74 -3.39
N TRP A 210 0.93 25.26 -4.57
CA TRP A 210 2.20 24.95 -5.24
C TRP A 210 3.42 25.37 -4.40
N LYS A 211 3.38 26.58 -3.81
CA LYS A 211 4.46 27.04 -2.93
C LYS A 211 4.59 26.14 -1.69
N VAL A 212 3.49 25.89 -0.99
CA VAL A 212 3.50 25.11 0.26
C VAL A 212 3.98 23.68 0.00
N ARG A 213 3.65 23.07 -1.16
CA ARG A 213 4.15 21.74 -1.54
C ARG A 213 5.68 21.65 -1.56
N GLY A 214 6.39 22.72 -1.89
CA GLY A 214 7.86 22.77 -1.86
C GLY A 214 8.45 22.96 -0.45
N GLU A 215 7.65 23.41 0.52
CA GLU A 215 8.03 23.61 1.93
C GLU A 215 7.64 22.43 2.83
N VAL A 216 6.82 21.51 2.31
CA VAL A 216 6.20 20.38 3.01
C VAL A 216 7.07 19.12 2.95
N ASP A 217 6.98 18.26 3.97
CA ASP A 217 7.75 17.01 4.04
C ASP A 217 7.38 16.02 2.93
N GLY A 218 8.31 15.15 2.52
CA GLY A 218 8.15 14.24 1.39
C GLY A 218 6.95 13.30 1.50
N TYR A 219 6.63 12.82 2.71
CA TYR A 219 5.44 11.98 2.94
C TYR A 219 4.13 12.79 2.80
N GLN A 220 4.09 13.99 3.36
CA GLN A 220 2.95 14.91 3.24
C GLN A 220 2.77 15.37 1.77
N GLY A 221 3.87 15.67 1.06
CA GLY A 221 3.87 16.00 -0.37
C GLY A 221 3.39 14.84 -1.25
N GLY A 222 3.65 13.60 -0.83
CA GLY A 222 3.08 12.39 -1.43
C GLY A 222 1.56 12.33 -1.35
N LEU A 223 0.96 12.81 -0.25
CA LEU A 223 -0.50 12.96 -0.10
C LEU A 223 -1.04 14.15 -0.89
N MET A 224 -0.35 15.31 -0.88
CA MET A 224 -0.74 16.48 -1.67
C MET A 224 -0.80 16.18 -3.18
N ALA A 225 0.01 15.23 -3.66
CA ALA A 225 0.00 14.82 -5.07
C ALA A 225 -1.34 14.23 -5.55
N PHE A 226 -2.26 13.83 -4.66
CA PHE A 226 -3.62 13.43 -5.06
C PHE A 226 -4.51 14.64 -5.39
N ALA A 227 -4.42 15.73 -4.64
CA ALA A 227 -5.21 16.95 -4.87
C ALA A 227 -4.64 17.85 -5.99
N GLU A 228 -3.36 17.66 -6.35
CA GLU A 228 -2.68 18.44 -7.40
C GLU A 228 -3.43 18.41 -8.74
N GLU A 229 -3.92 17.24 -9.16
CA GLU A 229 -4.61 17.08 -10.43
C GLU A 229 -5.94 17.86 -10.45
N GLU A 230 -6.74 17.75 -9.39
CA GLU A 230 -8.00 18.47 -9.24
C GLU A 230 -7.78 19.99 -9.20
N MET A 231 -6.84 20.47 -8.38
CA MET A 231 -6.50 21.90 -8.31
C MET A 231 -5.97 22.45 -9.63
N ARG A 232 -5.14 21.68 -10.35
CA ARG A 232 -4.62 22.09 -11.67
C ARG A 232 -5.73 22.18 -12.70
N VAL A 233 -6.65 21.22 -12.72
CA VAL A 233 -7.83 21.25 -13.61
C VAL A 233 -8.74 22.44 -13.27
N LEU A 234 -8.95 22.73 -11.99
CA LEU A 234 -9.73 23.90 -11.56
C LEU A 234 -9.05 25.22 -11.96
N ALA A 235 -7.75 25.37 -11.72
CA ALA A 235 -6.97 26.54 -12.14
C ALA A 235 -7.03 26.76 -13.67
N LEU A 236 -6.92 25.69 -14.47
CA LEU A 236 -7.06 25.76 -15.93
C LEU A 236 -8.49 26.14 -16.37
N LYS A 237 -9.53 25.67 -15.67
CA LYS A 237 -10.93 26.07 -15.91
C LYS A 237 -11.19 27.54 -15.55
N CYS A 238 -10.56 28.05 -14.49
CA CYS A 238 -10.66 29.47 -14.12
C CYS A 238 -9.91 30.35 -15.13
N LEU A 239 -8.68 29.97 -15.49
CA LEU A 239 -7.84 30.69 -16.45
C LEU A 239 -8.48 30.76 -17.84
N SER A 240 -9.04 29.65 -18.36
CA SER A 240 -9.69 29.63 -19.67
C SER A 240 -10.94 30.52 -19.72
N ARG A 241 -11.66 30.67 -18.60
CA ARG A 241 -12.78 31.61 -18.49
C ARG A 241 -12.34 33.07 -18.37
N SER A 242 -11.23 33.35 -17.66
CA SER A 242 -10.74 34.73 -17.50
C SER A 242 -9.94 35.26 -18.70
N TYR A 243 -9.40 34.38 -19.55
CA TYR A 243 -8.50 34.75 -20.65
C TYR A 243 -9.09 35.81 -21.60
N LEU A 244 -10.38 35.73 -21.93
CA LEU A 244 -11.06 36.70 -22.81
C LEU A 244 -11.56 37.96 -22.07
N CYS A 245 -11.43 38.01 -20.74
CA CYS A 245 -11.80 39.17 -19.92
C CYS A 245 -10.58 39.97 -19.43
N ALA A 246 -9.36 39.49 -19.68
CA ALA A 246 -8.14 40.18 -19.29
C ALA A 246 -7.83 41.35 -20.23
N GLU A 247 -7.68 42.56 -19.69
CA GLU A 247 -7.17 43.69 -20.45
C GLU A 247 -5.71 43.48 -20.87
N ARG A 248 -5.37 43.99 -22.06
CA ARG A 248 -4.04 43.85 -22.69
C ARG A 248 -2.88 44.44 -21.87
N ALA A 249 -3.16 45.18 -20.80
CA ALA A 249 -2.16 45.68 -19.86
C ALA A 249 -1.57 44.60 -18.93
N PHE A 250 -2.19 43.42 -18.85
CA PHE A 250 -1.79 42.31 -17.96
C PHE A 250 -1.27 41.06 -18.69
N VAL A 251 -1.06 41.13 -20.01
CA VAL A 251 -0.51 40.04 -20.86
C VAL A 251 0.80 40.48 -21.51
#